data_AF-A0A3A3YZS3-F1
#
_entry.id   AF-A0A3A3YZS3-F1
#
_cell.length_a   1.000
_cell.length_b   1.000
_cell.length_c   1.000
_cell.angle_alpha   90.00
_cell.angle_beta   90.00
_cell.angle_gamma   90.00
#
_symmetry.space_group_name_H-M   'P 1'
#
loop_
_entity.id
_entity.type
_entity.pdbx_description
1 polymer ?
#
loop_
_entity_poly.entity_id
_entity_poly.type
_entity_poly.pdbx_seq_one_letter_code
_entity_poly.pdbx_strand_id
1 'polypeptide(L)'
;MTFAAWEQATTCTGGPTPGAKALMAGVLEAYGPRGATNLGIYNCRSVAGSSTTSCHGEGRACDVGFPVEGGRAHPAGHDLVRALLPFAGRLGLQALIWDRTIWSARSPGGRPYTGVSPHVDHVHAELTRAGGRDLTRSTVRQALSGTAAPLVPTPRTGSGTQRPRLRLGSRGAEVALVQRFLGVRDDGVFGERTRAAVLRYQRDRGLEADGVVGPRTWARIDAVLAPA
;
A
#
# COMPACT_ATOMS: atom_id res chain seq x y z
N MET A 1 6.22 -5.75 -3.00
CA MET A 1 5.00 -5.14 -3.56
C MET A 1 5.35 -3.73 -4.01
N THR A 2 5.12 -3.37 -5.28
CA THR A 2 5.17 -1.96 -5.69
C THR A 2 3.84 -1.33 -5.28
N PHE A 3 3.85 -0.49 -4.26
CA PHE A 3 2.67 0.25 -3.85
C PHE A 3 2.39 1.36 -4.86
N ALA A 4 1.13 1.70 -5.05
CA ALA A 4 0.75 2.75 -5.98
C ALA A 4 1.35 4.09 -5.54
N ALA A 5 1.77 4.96 -6.47
CA ALA A 5 2.23 6.29 -6.10
C ALA A 5 1.09 7.05 -5.40
N TRP A 6 1.40 7.78 -4.33
CA TRP A 6 0.39 8.59 -3.66
C TRP A 6 0.02 9.80 -4.51
N GLU A 7 -1.28 9.93 -4.79
CA GLU A 7 -1.84 10.99 -5.61
C GLU A 7 -2.88 11.76 -4.80
N GLN A 8 -2.44 12.90 -4.24
CA GLN A 8 -3.32 13.83 -3.55
C GLN A 8 -4.38 14.36 -4.52
N ALA A 9 -5.63 14.38 -4.05
CA ALA A 9 -6.73 14.99 -4.78
C ALA A 9 -6.55 16.52 -4.84
N THR A 10 -6.77 17.09 -6.01
CA THR A 10 -6.53 18.51 -6.31
C THR A 10 -7.78 19.23 -6.79
N THR A 11 -8.80 18.52 -7.28
CA THR A 11 -9.99 19.15 -7.87
C THR A 11 -11.26 18.32 -7.69
N CYS A 12 -12.43 18.94 -7.82
CA CYS A 12 -13.67 18.19 -7.95
C CYS A 12 -13.96 17.86 -9.42
N THR A 13 -14.31 16.61 -9.71
CA THR A 13 -14.45 16.11 -11.09
C THR A 13 -15.90 15.95 -11.56
N GLY A 14 -16.88 16.21 -10.69
CA GLY A 14 -18.30 16.18 -11.04
C GLY A 14 -18.99 14.82 -10.88
N GLY A 15 -18.25 13.76 -10.54
CA GLY A 15 -18.88 12.46 -10.26
C GLY A 15 -17.91 11.32 -9.96
N PRO A 16 -18.46 10.14 -9.62
CA PRO A 16 -17.66 8.97 -9.33
C PRO A 16 -16.98 8.41 -10.59
N THR A 17 -15.69 8.10 -10.47
CA THR A 17 -14.90 7.49 -11.55
C THR A 17 -15.36 6.05 -11.85
N PRO A 18 -15.15 5.54 -13.08
CA PRO A 18 -15.52 4.16 -13.43
C PRO A 18 -14.90 3.11 -12.49
N GLY A 19 -13.64 3.28 -12.11
CA GLY A 19 -12.93 2.40 -11.21
C GLY A 19 -13.49 2.40 -9.78
N ALA A 20 -13.89 3.57 -9.27
CA ALA A 20 -14.53 3.65 -7.96
C ALA A 20 -15.91 2.95 -7.97
N LYS A 21 -16.71 3.14 -9.04
CA LYS A 21 -17.95 2.38 -9.23
C LYS A 21 -17.71 0.87 -9.29
N ALA A 22 -16.65 0.45 -10.00
CA ALA A 22 -16.28 -0.95 -10.14
C ALA A 22 -15.84 -1.57 -8.81
N LEU A 23 -15.06 -0.86 -7.99
CA LEU A 23 -14.68 -1.26 -6.64
C LEU A 23 -15.93 -1.48 -5.78
N MET A 24 -16.79 -0.47 -5.68
CA MET A 24 -18.03 -0.56 -4.91
C MET A 24 -18.90 -1.75 -5.37
N ALA A 25 -19.16 -1.88 -6.67
CA ALA A 25 -20.00 -2.95 -7.19
C ALA A 25 -19.41 -4.35 -6.92
N GLY A 26 -18.09 -4.53 -7.06
CA GLY A 26 -17.43 -5.80 -6.80
C GLY A 26 -17.41 -6.16 -5.31
N VAL A 27 -17.25 -5.18 -4.43
CA VAL A 27 -17.30 -5.39 -2.98
C VAL A 27 -18.71 -5.74 -2.53
N LEU A 28 -19.74 -5.02 -2.98
CA LEU A 28 -21.13 -5.32 -2.61
C LEU A 28 -21.58 -6.69 -3.12
N GLU A 29 -21.08 -7.13 -4.28
CA GLU A 29 -21.34 -8.48 -4.78
C GLU A 29 -20.78 -9.57 -3.84
N ALA A 30 -19.56 -9.36 -3.30
CA ALA A 30 -18.89 -10.34 -2.46
C ALA A 30 -19.27 -10.25 -0.96
N TYR A 31 -19.53 -9.04 -0.46
CA TYR A 31 -19.73 -8.76 0.96
C TYR A 31 -21.14 -8.26 1.30
N GLY A 32 -22.02 -8.03 0.33
CA GLY A 32 -23.42 -7.67 0.57
C GLY A 32 -24.15 -8.68 1.46
N PRO A 33 -24.02 -10.01 1.21
CA PRO A 33 -24.55 -11.04 2.12
C PRO A 33 -23.95 -11.02 3.54
N ARG A 34 -22.84 -10.30 3.73
CA ARG A 34 -22.12 -10.12 5.01
C ARG A 34 -22.33 -8.73 5.62
N GLY A 35 -23.34 -7.99 5.15
CA GLY A 35 -23.73 -6.68 5.68
C GLY A 35 -23.09 -5.47 5.01
N ALA A 36 -22.37 -5.64 3.90
CA ALA A 36 -21.80 -4.49 3.19
C ALA A 36 -22.88 -3.63 2.52
N THR A 37 -22.78 -2.31 2.69
CA THR A 37 -23.66 -1.32 2.05
C THR A 37 -22.88 -0.23 1.33
N ASN A 38 -23.53 0.48 0.40
CA ASN A 38 -22.94 1.62 -0.29
C ASN A 38 -23.24 2.91 0.47
N LEU A 39 -22.26 3.49 1.15
CA LEU A 39 -22.43 4.78 1.84
C LEU A 39 -22.04 5.98 0.97
N GLY A 40 -21.37 5.74 -0.15
CA GLY A 40 -21.08 6.78 -1.14
C GLY A 40 -19.76 6.60 -1.86
N ILE A 41 -19.62 7.34 -2.96
CA ILE A 41 -18.40 7.39 -3.78
C ILE A 41 -17.98 8.83 -4.02
N TYR A 42 -18.90 9.68 -4.47
CA TYR A 42 -18.60 11.06 -4.80
C TYR A 42 -19.25 12.04 -3.83
N ASN A 43 -18.46 12.99 -3.36
CA ASN A 43 -18.89 14.16 -2.60
C ASN A 43 -17.82 15.24 -2.74
N CYS A 44 -18.13 16.33 -3.44
CA CYS A 44 -17.19 17.43 -3.60
C CYS A 44 -17.06 18.21 -2.29
N ARG A 45 -15.96 17.97 -1.58
CA ARG A 45 -15.62 18.63 -0.32
C ARG A 45 -14.13 18.56 -0.03
N SER A 46 -13.69 19.38 0.90
CA SER A 46 -12.39 19.24 1.55
C SER A 46 -12.43 18.11 2.59
N VAL A 47 -11.27 17.53 2.89
CA VAL A 47 -11.08 16.63 4.04
C VAL A 47 -11.42 17.40 5.32
N ALA A 48 -12.17 16.77 6.23
CA ALA A 48 -12.59 17.41 7.47
C ALA A 48 -11.38 17.95 8.26
N GLY A 49 -11.43 19.23 8.64
CA GLY A 49 -10.34 19.91 9.35
C GLY A 49 -9.16 20.32 8.46
N SER A 50 -9.31 20.32 7.13
CA SER A 50 -8.26 20.70 6.17
C SER A 50 -8.84 21.48 4.99
N SER A 51 -7.97 22.21 4.27
CA SER A 51 -8.26 22.80 2.95
C SER A 51 -7.97 21.84 1.78
N THR A 52 -7.46 20.63 2.07
CA THR A 52 -7.17 19.62 1.05
C THR A 52 -8.45 19.05 0.45
N THR A 53 -8.58 19.08 -0.86
CA THR A 53 -9.66 18.40 -1.59
C THR A 53 -9.69 16.92 -1.24
N SER A 54 -10.88 16.38 -0.92
CA SER A 54 -11.05 14.95 -0.64
C SER A 54 -10.94 14.11 -1.91
N CYS A 55 -10.44 12.87 -1.80
CA CYS A 55 -10.52 11.90 -2.90
C CYS A 55 -11.96 11.56 -3.30
N HIS A 56 -12.96 11.78 -2.43
CA HIS A 56 -14.38 11.75 -2.83
C HIS A 56 -14.72 12.86 -3.82
N GLY A 57 -14.08 14.02 -3.73
CA GLY A 57 -14.26 15.13 -4.67
C GLY A 57 -13.69 14.83 -6.05
N GLU A 58 -12.58 14.09 -6.13
CA GLU A 58 -12.10 13.56 -7.42
C GLU A 58 -12.88 12.32 -7.89
N GLY A 59 -13.83 11.81 -7.10
CA GLY A 59 -14.62 10.63 -7.41
C GLY A 59 -13.83 9.32 -7.37
N ARG A 60 -12.69 9.30 -6.68
CA ARG A 60 -11.76 8.15 -6.58
C ARG A 60 -11.80 7.46 -5.22
N ALA A 61 -12.74 7.82 -4.36
CA ALA A 61 -12.92 7.20 -3.05
C ALA A 61 -14.26 6.48 -2.95
N CYS A 62 -14.33 5.50 -2.05
CA CYS A 62 -15.54 4.71 -1.77
C CYS A 62 -15.67 4.48 -0.26
N ASP A 63 -16.88 4.64 0.26
CA ASP A 63 -17.22 4.28 1.63
C ASP A 63 -18.15 3.06 1.63
N VAL A 64 -17.60 1.90 2.03
CA VAL A 64 -18.35 0.64 2.14
C VAL A 64 -18.78 0.45 3.59
N GLY A 65 -20.08 0.57 3.85
CA GLY A 65 -20.64 0.48 5.20
C GLY A 65 -20.75 -0.95 5.71
N PHE A 66 -20.64 -1.11 7.03
CA PHE A 66 -20.94 -2.35 7.76
C PHE A 66 -21.67 -2.00 9.07
N PRO A 67 -22.55 -2.89 9.57
CA PRO A 67 -23.27 -2.63 10.82
C PRO A 67 -22.30 -2.57 12.02
N VAL A 68 -22.52 -1.61 12.91
CA VAL A 68 -21.75 -1.49 14.16
C VAL A 68 -22.41 -2.33 15.25
N GLU A 69 -21.65 -3.23 15.87
CA GLU A 69 -22.14 -4.15 16.89
C GLU A 69 -21.58 -3.79 18.27
N GLY A 70 -22.42 -3.23 19.14
CA GLY A 70 -22.00 -2.83 20.49
C GLY A 70 -20.87 -1.80 20.48
N GLY A 71 -20.85 -0.89 19.50
CA GLY A 71 -19.80 0.13 19.33
C GLY A 71 -18.50 -0.38 18.70
N ARG A 72 -18.46 -1.64 18.23
CA ARG A 72 -17.29 -2.26 17.62
C ARG A 72 -17.44 -2.42 16.12
N ALA A 73 -16.29 -2.41 15.44
CA ALA A 73 -16.18 -2.61 14.02
C ALA A 73 -16.54 -4.04 13.61
N HIS A 74 -17.30 -4.19 12.53
CA HIS A 74 -17.82 -5.49 12.08
C HIS A 74 -16.69 -6.43 11.59
N PRO A 75 -16.72 -7.74 11.91
CA PRO A 75 -15.71 -8.69 11.44
C PRO A 75 -15.56 -8.74 9.91
N ALA A 76 -16.67 -8.59 9.15
CA ALA A 76 -16.61 -8.59 7.69
C ALA A 76 -15.84 -7.40 7.10
N GLY A 77 -15.78 -6.25 7.79
CA GLY A 77 -14.93 -5.14 7.37
C GLY A 77 -13.44 -5.47 7.51
N HIS A 78 -13.05 -6.17 8.59
CA HIS A 78 -11.68 -6.66 8.77
C HIS A 78 -11.29 -7.66 7.69
N ASP A 79 -12.20 -8.56 7.33
CA ASP A 79 -11.99 -9.52 6.24
C ASP A 79 -11.84 -8.81 4.90
N LEU A 80 -12.68 -7.80 4.62
CA LEU A 80 -12.59 -7.02 3.39
C LEU A 80 -11.23 -6.33 3.27
N VAL A 81 -10.77 -5.64 4.32
CA VAL A 81 -9.44 -5.00 4.29
C VAL A 81 -8.33 -6.02 4.08
N ARG A 82 -8.36 -7.16 4.80
CA ARG A 82 -7.37 -8.24 4.61
C ARG A 82 -7.40 -8.84 3.21
N ALA A 83 -8.58 -8.93 2.58
CA ALA A 83 -8.71 -9.44 1.22
C ALA A 83 -8.20 -8.45 0.16
N LEU A 84 -8.38 -7.14 0.36
CA LEU A 84 -7.95 -6.12 -0.61
C LEU A 84 -6.45 -5.83 -0.56
N LEU A 85 -5.84 -5.82 0.64
CA LEU A 85 -4.46 -5.38 0.85
C LEU A 85 -3.41 -6.10 -0.03
N PRO A 86 -3.42 -7.44 -0.18
CA PRO A 86 -2.47 -8.14 -1.04
C PRO A 86 -2.54 -7.71 -2.51
N PHE A 87 -3.68 -7.16 -2.95
CA PHE A 87 -3.94 -6.73 -4.33
C PHE A 87 -3.91 -5.22 -4.50
N ALA A 88 -3.50 -4.45 -3.48
CA ALA A 88 -3.62 -3.00 -3.50
C ALA A 88 -2.99 -2.35 -4.75
N GLY A 89 -1.82 -2.83 -5.20
CA GLY A 89 -1.19 -2.36 -6.43
C GLY A 89 -2.03 -2.65 -7.69
N ARG A 90 -2.58 -3.86 -7.81
CA ARG A 90 -3.44 -4.28 -8.94
C ARG A 90 -4.77 -3.53 -8.96
N LEU A 91 -5.32 -3.28 -7.78
CA LEU A 91 -6.56 -2.55 -7.62
C LEU A 91 -6.36 -1.03 -7.77
N GLY A 92 -5.11 -0.56 -7.80
CA GLY A 92 -4.81 0.86 -7.78
C GLY A 92 -5.18 1.53 -6.46
N LEU A 93 -5.21 0.80 -5.34
CA LEU A 93 -5.48 1.36 -4.01
C LEU A 93 -4.27 2.15 -3.50
N GLN A 94 -4.51 3.37 -3.05
CA GLN A 94 -3.50 4.22 -2.40
C GLN A 94 -3.74 4.39 -0.89
N ALA A 95 -4.98 4.19 -0.41
CA ALA A 95 -5.32 4.21 1.00
C ALA A 95 -6.52 3.32 1.32
N LEU A 96 -6.52 2.75 2.53
CA LEU A 96 -7.65 2.08 3.16
C LEU A 96 -7.71 2.55 4.62
N ILE A 97 -8.90 2.91 5.10
CA ILE A 97 -9.15 3.26 6.50
C ILE A 97 -10.27 2.37 7.03
N TRP A 98 -10.01 1.71 8.15
CA TRP A 98 -10.96 0.85 8.84
C TRP A 98 -10.54 0.70 10.30
N ASP A 99 -11.52 0.72 11.21
CA ASP A 99 -11.35 0.50 12.65
C ASP A 99 -10.16 1.28 13.24
N ARG A 100 -10.21 2.61 13.09
CA ARG A 100 -9.17 3.54 13.56
C ARG A 100 -7.75 3.21 13.07
N THR A 101 -7.63 2.49 11.96
CA THR A 101 -6.36 2.18 11.33
C THR A 101 -6.37 2.68 9.90
N ILE A 102 -5.26 3.27 9.47
CA ILE A 102 -5.04 3.64 8.07
C ILE A 102 -3.86 2.86 7.52
N TRP A 103 -4.11 2.13 6.44
CA TRP A 103 -3.09 1.68 5.52
C TRP A 103 -2.98 2.67 4.36
N SER A 104 -1.77 2.95 3.90
CA SER A 104 -1.58 3.68 2.65
C SER A 104 -0.31 3.26 1.95
N ALA A 105 -0.21 3.57 0.66
CA ALA A 105 1.00 3.34 -0.10
C ALA A 105 2.24 4.09 0.46
N ARG A 106 2.03 5.16 1.24
CA ARG A 106 3.11 5.88 1.96
C ARG A 106 3.48 5.23 3.29
N SER A 107 2.58 4.47 3.90
CA SER A 107 2.76 3.79 5.19
C SER A 107 2.24 2.37 5.12
N PRO A 108 2.93 1.45 4.39
CA PRO A 108 2.38 0.14 4.07
C PRO A 108 2.22 -0.80 5.26
N GLY A 109 2.88 -0.51 6.39
CA GLY A 109 2.71 -1.25 7.66
C GLY A 109 1.44 -0.87 8.43
N GLY A 110 0.65 0.08 7.93
CA GLY A 110 -0.48 0.65 8.66
C GLY A 110 -0.04 1.56 9.81
N ARG A 111 -0.93 2.42 10.27
CA ARG A 111 -0.74 3.24 11.47
C ARG A 111 -2.10 3.59 12.09
N PRO A 112 -2.14 4.02 13.36
CA PRO A 112 -3.34 4.60 13.95
C PRO A 112 -3.89 5.75 13.09
N TYR A 113 -5.20 5.74 12.88
CA TYR A 113 -5.96 6.80 12.25
C TYR A 113 -6.54 7.72 13.34
N THR A 114 -6.21 9.00 13.23
CA THR A 114 -6.54 10.03 14.24
C THR A 114 -7.54 11.06 13.71
N GLY A 115 -8.20 10.78 12.59
CA GLY A 115 -9.22 11.68 12.04
C GLY A 115 -10.53 11.60 12.81
N VAL A 116 -11.42 12.58 12.55
CA VAL A 116 -12.67 12.78 13.30
C VAL A 116 -13.61 11.57 13.25
N SER A 117 -13.73 10.93 12.08
CA SER A 117 -14.52 9.70 11.95
C SER A 117 -13.64 8.50 12.29
N PRO A 118 -14.01 7.64 13.25
CA PRO A 118 -13.19 6.49 13.63
C PRO A 118 -13.22 5.33 12.61
N HIS A 119 -14.07 5.40 11.58
CA HIS A 119 -14.21 4.37 10.53
C HIS A 119 -14.51 2.97 11.10
N VAL A 120 -15.34 2.88 12.14
CA VAL A 120 -15.81 1.60 12.71
C VAL A 120 -17.06 1.07 12.01
N ASP A 121 -17.73 1.94 11.27
CA ASP A 121 -18.99 1.72 10.56
C ASP A 121 -18.81 1.62 9.05
N HIS A 122 -17.62 1.95 8.51
CA HIS A 122 -17.32 1.82 7.09
C HIS A 122 -15.83 1.69 6.78
N VAL A 123 -15.54 0.92 5.73
CA VAL A 123 -14.22 0.89 5.09
C VAL A 123 -14.16 2.03 4.09
N HIS A 124 -13.27 2.99 4.33
CA HIS A 124 -12.95 4.04 3.36
C HIS A 124 -11.79 3.58 2.48
N ALA A 125 -11.95 3.65 1.16
CA ALA A 125 -10.95 3.26 0.18
C ALA A 125 -10.66 4.39 -0.80
N GLU A 126 -9.38 4.64 -1.09
CA GLU A 126 -8.95 5.58 -2.12
C GLU A 126 -8.18 4.85 -3.23
N LEU A 127 -8.56 5.12 -4.48
CA LEU A 127 -7.86 4.66 -5.68
C LEU A 127 -6.87 5.73 -6.17
N THR A 128 -5.79 5.38 -6.87
CA THR A 128 -5.05 6.34 -7.70
C THR A 128 -5.89 6.81 -8.89
N ARG A 129 -5.44 7.81 -9.64
CA ARG A 129 -6.09 8.22 -10.90
C ARG A 129 -6.10 7.10 -11.92
N ALA A 130 -5.03 6.31 -12.02
CA ALA A 130 -5.01 5.11 -12.86
C ALA A 130 -6.06 4.08 -12.39
N GLY A 131 -6.13 3.79 -11.08
CA GLY A 131 -7.16 2.91 -10.52
C GLY A 131 -8.57 3.43 -10.77
N GLY A 132 -8.82 4.73 -10.58
CA GLY A 132 -10.10 5.37 -10.88
C GLY A 132 -10.49 5.28 -12.36
N ARG A 133 -9.52 5.30 -13.29
CA ARG A 133 -9.77 5.18 -14.72
C ARG A 133 -9.98 3.73 -15.18
N ASP A 134 -9.14 2.81 -14.69
CA ASP A 134 -8.94 1.49 -15.30
C ASP A 134 -9.49 0.31 -14.48
N LEU A 135 -9.76 0.47 -13.18
CA LEU A 135 -10.20 -0.64 -12.34
C LEU A 135 -11.55 -1.21 -12.83
N THR A 136 -11.60 -2.52 -13.00
CA THR A 136 -12.79 -3.24 -13.45
C THR A 136 -13.40 -4.10 -12.34
N ARG A 137 -14.72 -4.31 -12.40
CA ARG A 137 -15.44 -5.16 -11.45
C ARG A 137 -14.93 -6.61 -11.46
N SER A 138 -14.51 -7.11 -12.62
CA SER A 138 -13.90 -8.44 -12.73
C SER A 138 -12.58 -8.53 -11.98
N THR A 139 -11.74 -7.49 -12.02
CA THR A 139 -10.49 -7.44 -11.25
C THR A 139 -10.75 -7.46 -9.75
N VAL A 140 -11.77 -6.70 -9.30
CA VAL A 140 -12.20 -6.68 -7.89
C VAL A 140 -12.70 -8.05 -7.45
N ARG A 141 -13.59 -8.68 -8.24
CA ARG A 141 -14.07 -10.04 -7.95
C ARG A 141 -12.94 -11.04 -7.81
N GLN A 142 -11.99 -11.04 -8.76
CA GLN A 142 -10.87 -11.98 -8.71
C GLN A 142 -10.00 -11.78 -7.46
N ALA A 143 -9.78 -10.53 -7.03
CA ALA A 143 -9.07 -10.24 -5.78
C ALA A 143 -9.83 -10.77 -4.55
N LEU A 144 -11.15 -10.62 -4.51
CA LEU A 144 -11.97 -11.04 -3.36
C LEU A 144 -12.30 -12.54 -3.33
N SER A 145 -12.26 -13.23 -4.47
CA SER A 145 -12.51 -14.68 -4.56
C SER A 145 -11.30 -15.54 -4.18
N GLY A 146 -10.15 -14.93 -3.87
CA GLY A 146 -8.90 -15.66 -3.60
C GLY A 146 -8.32 -16.41 -4.81
N THR A 147 -8.99 -16.36 -5.97
CA THR A 147 -8.56 -16.99 -7.22
C THR A 147 -7.65 -16.09 -8.05
N ALA A 148 -7.61 -14.78 -7.79
CA ALA A 148 -6.41 -14.03 -8.14
C ALA A 148 -5.32 -14.38 -7.13
N ALA A 149 -4.18 -14.88 -7.59
CA ALA A 149 -2.96 -14.64 -6.84
C ALA A 149 -2.80 -13.10 -6.72
N PRO A 150 -2.45 -12.54 -5.53
CA PRO A 150 -2.03 -11.16 -5.46
C PRO A 150 -1.00 -10.95 -6.54
N LEU A 151 -1.34 -10.10 -7.53
CA LEU A 151 -0.35 -9.61 -8.45
C LEU A 151 0.55 -8.69 -7.60
N VAL A 152 1.43 -9.29 -6.80
CA VAL A 152 2.84 -8.91 -6.88
C VAL A 152 3.09 -8.72 -8.36
N PRO A 153 3.59 -7.58 -8.84
CA PRO A 153 3.95 -7.46 -10.24
C PRO A 153 4.80 -8.67 -10.54
N THR A 154 4.24 -9.66 -11.23
CA THR A 154 5.03 -10.76 -11.70
C THR A 154 6.00 -10.07 -12.64
N PRO A 155 7.31 -10.24 -12.44
CA PRO A 155 8.26 -9.75 -13.42
C PRO A 155 7.76 -10.28 -14.75
N ARG A 156 7.48 -9.37 -15.69
CA ARG A 156 7.43 -9.67 -17.12
C ARG A 156 8.45 -10.77 -17.35
N THR A 157 8.01 -11.91 -17.88
CA THR A 157 8.82 -13.10 -18.07
C THR A 157 10.22 -12.71 -18.52
N GLY A 158 11.16 -12.91 -17.61
CA GLY A 158 12.52 -12.43 -17.71
C GLY A 158 13.20 -12.72 -16.38
N SER A 159 13.66 -13.96 -16.23
CA SER A 159 14.75 -14.44 -15.35
C SER A 159 14.82 -13.84 -13.93
N GLY A 160 14.82 -14.70 -12.90
CA GLY A 160 15.10 -14.27 -11.52
C GLY A 160 16.34 -13.39 -11.45
N THR A 161 16.20 -12.15 -10.98
CA THR A 161 17.36 -11.34 -10.62
C THR A 161 17.48 -11.38 -9.12
N GLN A 162 18.52 -12.08 -8.67
CA GLN A 162 19.11 -11.84 -7.37
C GLN A 162 19.19 -10.32 -7.11
N ARG A 163 18.89 -9.89 -5.89
CA ARG A 163 19.25 -8.55 -5.41
C ARG A 163 20.69 -8.24 -5.86
N PRO A 164 20.95 -7.08 -6.48
CA PRO A 164 22.23 -6.80 -7.10
C PRO A 164 23.35 -6.81 -6.06
N ARG A 165 24.52 -7.32 -6.43
CA ARG A 165 25.72 -7.22 -5.59
C ARG A 165 26.16 -5.77 -5.52
N LEU A 166 25.96 -5.09 -4.40
CA LEU A 166 26.35 -3.69 -4.21
C LEU A 166 27.73 -3.57 -3.57
N ARG A 167 28.58 -2.73 -4.13
CA ARG A 167 29.95 -2.48 -3.65
C ARG A 167 30.34 -1.03 -3.90
N LEU A 168 31.53 -0.63 -3.48
CA LEU A 168 32.08 0.70 -3.77
C LEU A 168 31.91 1.07 -5.26
N GLY A 169 31.34 2.24 -5.51
CA GLY A 169 31.03 2.74 -6.86
C GLY A 169 29.64 2.38 -7.39
N SER A 170 28.93 1.42 -6.78
CA SER A 170 27.52 1.13 -7.13
C SER A 170 26.63 2.37 -6.90
N ARG A 171 25.57 2.50 -7.71
CA ARG A 171 24.62 3.62 -7.61
C ARG A 171 23.18 3.14 -7.82
N GLY A 172 22.21 3.89 -7.31
CA GLY A 172 20.78 3.72 -7.59
C GLY A 172 19.94 3.37 -6.36
N ALA A 173 18.68 3.02 -6.60
CA ALA A 173 17.67 2.84 -5.56
C ALA A 173 18.03 1.77 -4.52
N GLU A 174 18.69 0.69 -4.91
CA GLU A 174 19.14 -0.37 -4.00
C GLU A 174 20.24 0.11 -3.06
N VAL A 175 21.12 1.01 -3.51
CA VAL A 175 22.11 1.65 -2.65
C VAL A 175 21.42 2.55 -1.64
N ALA A 176 20.46 3.37 -2.08
CA ALA A 176 19.70 4.24 -1.19
C ALA A 176 18.90 3.45 -0.14
N LEU A 177 18.36 2.29 -0.51
CA LEU A 177 17.69 1.37 0.42
C LEU A 177 18.65 0.88 1.50
N VAL A 178 19.82 0.37 1.11
CA VAL A 178 20.84 -0.08 2.07
C VAL A 178 21.30 1.08 2.95
N GLN A 179 21.49 2.28 2.39
CA GLN A 179 21.89 3.45 3.15
C GLN A 179 20.86 3.84 4.22
N ARG A 180 19.57 3.88 3.86
CA ARG A 180 18.48 4.11 4.84
C ARG A 180 18.46 3.05 5.93
N PHE A 181 18.58 1.78 5.55
CA PHE A 181 18.60 0.67 6.51
C PHE A 181 19.78 0.77 7.48
N LEU A 182 20.95 1.17 6.99
CA LEU A 182 22.16 1.32 7.79
C LEU A 182 22.25 2.65 8.57
N GLY A 183 21.26 3.54 8.42
CA GLY A 183 21.24 4.85 9.08
C GLY A 183 22.33 5.80 8.58
N VAL A 184 22.75 5.69 7.32
CA VAL A 184 23.68 6.62 6.68
C VAL A 184 22.95 7.46 5.61
N ARG A 185 23.59 8.55 5.15
CA ARG A 185 23.05 9.40 4.08
C ARG A 185 22.67 8.56 2.86
N ASP A 186 21.43 8.69 2.39
CA ASP A 186 20.83 7.89 1.32
C ASP A 186 20.85 8.59 -0.05
N ASP A 187 22.03 9.08 -0.43
CA ASP A 187 22.26 9.74 -1.72
C ASP A 187 22.26 8.78 -2.92
N GLY A 188 22.08 7.47 -2.69
CA GLY A 188 22.07 6.45 -3.71
C GLY A 188 23.45 6.17 -4.30
N VAL A 189 24.55 6.63 -3.67
CA VAL A 189 25.93 6.40 -4.12
C VAL A 189 26.70 5.59 -3.08
N PHE A 190 27.23 4.43 -3.49
CA PHE A 190 27.95 3.54 -2.61
C PHE A 190 29.41 4.02 -2.51
N GLY A 191 29.64 5.04 -1.68
CA GLY A 191 30.97 5.55 -1.35
C GLY A 191 31.60 4.87 -0.12
N GLU A 192 32.77 5.38 0.32
CA GLU A 192 33.50 4.84 1.47
C GLU A 192 32.68 4.82 2.77
N ARG A 193 31.81 5.82 2.97
CA ARG A 193 30.90 5.86 4.12
C ARG A 193 29.90 4.69 4.10
N THR A 194 29.32 4.39 2.94
CA THR A 194 28.40 3.26 2.76
C THR A 194 29.14 1.94 2.95
N ARG A 195 30.36 1.81 2.42
CA ARG A 195 31.21 0.62 2.61
C ARG A 195 31.55 0.38 4.07
N ALA A 196 31.94 1.41 4.81
CA ALA A 196 32.23 1.32 6.24
C ALA A 196 30.99 0.87 7.05
N ALA A 197 29.81 1.37 6.69
CA ALA A 197 28.56 0.97 7.33
C ALA A 197 28.19 -0.49 7.03
N VAL A 198 28.40 -0.96 5.79
CA VAL A 198 28.20 -2.37 5.42
C VAL A 198 29.16 -3.28 6.18
N LEU A 199 30.44 -2.92 6.27
CA LEU A 199 31.44 -3.67 7.03
C LEU A 199 31.05 -3.81 8.51
N ARG A 200 30.59 -2.72 9.14
CA ARG A 200 30.10 -2.75 10.52
C ARG A 200 28.90 -3.68 10.67
N TYR A 201 27.90 -3.50 9.82
CA TYR A 201 26.70 -4.35 9.83
C TYR A 201 27.01 -5.84 9.65
N GLN A 202 27.91 -6.19 8.74
CA GLN A 202 28.32 -7.59 8.53
C GLN A 202 28.97 -8.18 9.78
N ARG A 203 29.89 -7.45 10.44
CA ARG A 203 30.50 -7.87 11.71
C ARG A 203 29.44 -8.07 12.80
N ASP A 204 28.54 -7.12 12.96
CA ASP A 204 27.48 -7.16 13.98
C ASP A 204 26.50 -8.32 13.78
N ARG A 205 26.35 -8.81 12.54
CA ARG A 205 25.45 -9.92 12.18
C ARG A 205 26.17 -11.26 11.97
N GLY A 206 27.46 -11.34 12.30
CA GLY A 206 28.25 -12.56 12.14
C GLY A 206 28.40 -13.02 10.68
N LEU A 207 28.39 -12.08 9.74
CA LEU A 207 28.66 -12.31 8.33
C LEU A 207 30.15 -12.08 8.02
N GLU A 208 30.63 -12.61 6.90
CA GLU A 208 31.91 -12.21 6.34
C GLU A 208 31.89 -10.70 6.03
N ALA A 209 32.81 -9.96 6.64
CA ALA A 209 32.89 -8.50 6.53
C ALA A 209 33.72 -8.08 5.31
N ASP A 210 33.22 -8.40 4.11
CA ASP A 210 33.85 -8.06 2.83
C ASP A 210 33.49 -6.65 2.33
N GLY A 211 32.55 -5.97 2.98
CA GLY A 211 32.07 -4.64 2.63
C GLY A 211 31.16 -4.62 1.40
N VAL A 212 30.62 -5.78 1.02
CA VAL A 212 29.77 -5.97 -0.17
C VAL A 212 28.39 -6.47 0.23
N VAL A 213 27.36 -5.87 -0.32
CA VAL A 213 25.98 -6.33 -0.14
C VAL A 213 25.70 -7.44 -1.15
N GLY A 214 26.11 -8.65 -0.80
CA GLY A 214 25.81 -9.89 -1.54
C GLY A 214 24.57 -10.60 -1.00
N PRO A 215 24.24 -11.80 -1.52
CA PRO A 215 23.02 -12.53 -1.16
C PRO A 215 22.81 -12.75 0.34
N ARG A 216 23.88 -13.02 1.08
CA ARG A 216 23.83 -13.21 2.55
C ARG A 216 23.51 -11.91 3.30
N THR A 217 24.10 -10.79 2.87
CA THR A 217 23.83 -9.46 3.44
C THR A 217 22.39 -9.05 3.12
N TRP A 218 21.95 -9.26 1.88
CA TRP A 218 20.56 -9.01 1.46
C TRP A 218 19.55 -9.82 2.27
N ALA A 219 19.78 -11.11 2.49
CA ALA A 219 18.89 -11.93 3.29
C ALA A 219 18.70 -11.39 4.71
N ARG A 220 19.75 -10.85 5.34
CA ARG A 220 19.65 -10.25 6.69
C ARG A 220 18.93 -8.91 6.68
N ILE A 221 19.15 -8.07 5.68
CA ILE A 221 18.46 -6.79 5.53
C ILE A 221 16.96 -7.04 5.25
N ASP A 222 16.66 -7.92 4.30
CA ASP A 222 15.30 -8.26 3.90
C ASP A 222 14.51 -8.92 5.04
N ALA A 223 15.14 -9.77 5.86
CA ALA A 223 14.50 -10.36 7.04
C ALA A 223 14.09 -9.32 8.11
N VAL A 224 14.81 -8.20 8.20
CA VAL A 224 14.47 -7.09 9.13
C VAL A 224 13.45 -6.14 8.51
N LEU A 225 13.47 -5.99 7.18
CA LEU A 225 12.52 -5.15 6.44
C LEU A 225 11.19 -5.87 6.15
N ALA A 226 11.14 -7.19 6.32
CA ALA A 226 9.92 -7.97 6.26
C ALA A 226 9.05 -7.67 7.51
N PRO A 227 7.74 -7.43 7.35
CA PRO A 227 6.84 -7.28 8.49
C PRO A 227 6.77 -8.60 9.27
N ALA A 228 6.78 -8.50 10.61
CA ALA A 228 6.57 -9.63 11.53
C ALA A 228 5.13 -10.15 11.48
#